data_AF-X1DFK6-F1
#
_entry.id   AF-X1DFK6-F1
#
_cell.length_a   1.000
_cell.length_b   1.000
_cell.length_c   1.000
_cell.angle_alpha   90.00
_cell.angle_beta   90.00
_cell.angle_gamma   90.00
#
_symmetry.space_group_name_H-M   'P 1'
#
loop_
_entity.id
_entity.type
_entity.pdbx_description
1 polymer ?
#
loop_
_entity_poly.entity_id
_entity_poly.type
_entity_poly.pdbx_seq_one_letter_code
_entity_poly.pdbx_strand_id
1 'polypeptide(L)'
;MTIIVSKFGGSCLKDKQSFNKILAIINIFKDKKKVLIFSALNGITDLLLKTAQNLENSKEVDKIIAFIEKRHIDIIEQIFEEDSKYYLKAKDWIDEKLSELEDVF
;
A
#
# COMPACT_ATOMS: atom_id res chain seq x y z
N MET A 1 22.90 -12.30 18.48
CA MET A 1 22.33 -10.99 18.05
C MET A 1 20.84 -11.20 17.80
N THR A 2 19.95 -10.48 18.48
CA THR A 2 18.50 -10.66 18.33
C THR A 2 17.96 -9.82 17.16
N ILE A 3 17.15 -10.42 16.31
CA ILE A 3 16.43 -9.76 15.21
C ILE A 3 14.93 -9.86 15.53
N ILE A 4 14.22 -8.74 15.44
CA ILE A 4 12.76 -8.70 15.59
C ILE A 4 12.12 -8.78 14.21
N VAL A 5 11.23 -9.75 14.02
CA VAL A 5 10.45 -9.90 12.79
C VAL A 5 9.00 -9.55 13.11
N SER A 6 8.48 -8.48 12.50
CA SER A 6 7.12 -8.00 12.74
C SER A 6 6.31 -8.07 11.45
N LYS A 7 5.20 -8.81 11.47
CA LYS A 7 4.27 -8.91 10.34
C LYS A 7 3.00 -8.10 10.62
N PHE A 8 2.62 -7.25 9.66
CA PHE A 8 1.38 -6.47 9.69
C PHE A 8 0.45 -6.93 8.57
N GLY A 9 -0.80 -7.28 8.92
CA GLY A 9 -1.83 -7.62 7.95
C GLY A 9 -2.48 -6.39 7.33
N GLY A 10 -3.28 -6.60 6.28
CA GLY A 10 -3.96 -5.49 5.60
C GLY A 10 -4.87 -4.68 6.52
N SER A 11 -5.49 -5.28 7.54
CA SER A 11 -6.29 -4.56 8.52
C SER A 11 -5.51 -3.54 9.35
N CYS A 12 -4.18 -3.65 9.40
CA CYS A 12 -3.27 -2.69 10.03
C CYS A 12 -2.78 -1.60 9.06
N LEU A 13 -3.20 -1.62 7.80
CA LEU A 13 -2.71 -0.76 6.72
C LEU A 13 -3.88 -0.04 6.05
N LYS A 14 -4.65 0.70 6.85
CA LYS A 14 -5.90 1.34 6.41
C LYS A 14 -5.79 2.83 6.20
N ASP A 15 -5.12 3.55 7.09
CA ASP A 15 -5.17 5.00 7.20
C ASP A 15 -3.98 5.51 8.03
N LYS A 16 -3.83 6.83 8.14
CA LYS A 16 -2.82 7.48 8.98
C LYS A 16 -2.77 6.92 10.40
N GLN A 17 -3.93 6.71 11.02
CA GLN A 17 -4.03 6.24 12.40
C GLN A 17 -3.41 4.84 12.55
N SER A 18 -3.66 3.97 11.58
CA SER A 18 -3.11 2.61 11.54
C SER A 18 -1.59 2.62 11.41
N PHE A 19 -1.05 3.49 10.55
CA PHE A 19 0.41 3.67 10.40
C PHE A 19 1.05 4.25 11.67
N ASN A 20 0.41 5.20 12.35
CA ASN A 20 0.90 5.72 13.62
C ASN A 20 0.98 4.64 14.71
N LYS A 21 0.00 3.71 14.76
CA LYS A 21 0.05 2.55 15.66
C LYS A 21 1.22 1.63 15.32
N ILE A 22 1.48 1.39 14.04
CA ILE A 22 2.64 0.60 13.58
C ILE A 22 3.96 1.27 14.01
N LEU A 23 4.09 2.58 13.81
CA LEU A 23 5.28 3.33 14.24
C LEU A 23 5.49 3.23 15.76
N ALA A 24 4.44 3.35 16.55
CA ALA A 24 4.51 3.17 18.00
C ALA A 24 5.04 1.78 18.38
N ILE A 25 4.54 0.71 17.72
CA ILE A 25 5.00 -0.67 17.95
C ILE A 25 6.47 -0.84 17.56
N ILE A 26 6.88 -0.32 16.41
CA ILE A 26 8.27 -0.43 15.92
C ILE A 26 9.24 0.31 16.86
N ASN A 27 8.81 1.44 17.42
CA ASN A 27 9.62 2.26 18.33
C ASN A 27 9.89 1.59 19.68
N ILE A 28 9.05 0.67 20.15
CA ILE A 28 9.32 -0.14 21.36
C ILE A 28 10.64 -0.89 21.23
N PHE A 29 11.00 -1.31 20.01
CA PHE A 29 12.20 -2.09 19.74
C PHE A 29 13.28 -1.29 19.02
N LYS A 30 13.29 0.05 19.12
CA LYS A 30 14.16 0.94 18.32
C LYS A 30 15.64 0.51 18.24
N ASP A 31 16.21 -0.01 19.32
CA ASP A 31 17.64 -0.40 19.41
C ASP A 31 17.94 -1.83 18.91
N LYS A 32 16.94 -2.55 18.41
CA LYS A 32 17.09 -3.89 17.83
C LYS A 32 17.05 -3.84 16.31
N LYS A 33 17.77 -4.76 15.65
CA LYS A 33 17.60 -5.02 14.21
C LYS A 33 16.18 -5.53 13.95
N LYS A 34 15.56 -5.08 12.86
CA LYS A 34 14.17 -5.37 12.54
C LYS A 34 14.00 -5.81 11.09
N VAL A 35 13.06 -6.72 10.87
CA VAL A 35 12.50 -7.06 9.56
C VAL A 35 11.00 -6.81 9.65
N LEU A 36 10.48 -6.00 8.73
CA LEU A 36 9.06 -5.66 8.67
C LEU A 36 8.45 -6.37 7.44
N ILE A 37 7.37 -7.09 7.67
CA ILE A 37 6.64 -7.83 6.65
C ILE A 37 5.24 -7.24 6.57
N PHE A 38 4.82 -6.82 5.38
CA PHE A 38 3.51 -6.21 5.15
C PHE A 38 2.70 -7.05 4.17
N SER A 39 1.43 -7.24 4.48
CA SER A 39 0.45 -7.60 3.45
C SER A 39 0.14 -6.37 2.57
N ALA A 40 -0.64 -6.55 1.50
CA ALA A 40 -1.19 -5.43 0.75
C ALA A 40 -2.08 -4.53 1.64
N LEU A 41 -2.33 -3.29 1.19
CA LEU A 41 -3.31 -2.40 1.86
C LEU A 41 -4.69 -3.08 1.92
N ASN A 42 -5.49 -2.70 2.92
CA ASN A 42 -6.77 -3.35 3.14
C ASN A 42 -7.67 -3.32 1.89
N GLY A 43 -8.10 -4.50 1.44
CA GLY A 43 -8.98 -4.68 0.29
C GLY A 43 -8.29 -4.75 -1.08
N ILE A 44 -7.00 -4.43 -1.19
CA ILE A 44 -6.30 -4.41 -2.49
C ILE A 44 -6.21 -5.80 -3.13
N THR A 45 -5.91 -6.85 -2.35
CA THR A 45 -5.86 -8.21 -2.91
C THR A 45 -7.22 -8.65 -3.47
N ASP A 46 -8.32 -8.32 -2.79
CA ASP A 46 -9.68 -8.66 -3.26
C ASP A 46 -10.02 -7.90 -4.55
N LEU A 47 -9.60 -6.64 -4.65
CA LEU A 47 -9.75 -5.83 -5.86
C LEU A 47 -8.97 -6.41 -7.03
N LEU A 48 -7.70 -6.79 -6.82
CA LEU A 48 -6.88 -7.41 -7.87
C LEU A 48 -7.49 -8.74 -8.36
N LEU A 49 -8.00 -9.57 -7.43
CA LEU A 49 -8.73 -10.79 -7.80
C LEU A 49 -9.99 -10.48 -8.60
N LYS A 50 -10.73 -9.45 -8.21
CA LYS A 50 -11.91 -9.00 -8.96
C LYS A 50 -11.54 -8.52 -10.35
N THR A 51 -10.43 -7.78 -10.51
CA THR A 51 -9.94 -7.37 -11.84
C THR A 51 -9.67 -8.59 -12.73
N ALA A 52 -8.91 -9.56 -12.21
CA ALA A 52 -8.59 -10.79 -12.95
C ALA A 52 -9.83 -11.62 -13.33
N GLN A 53 -10.94 -11.50 -12.59
CA GLN A 53 -12.20 -12.17 -12.90
C GLN A 53 -13.08 -11.42 -13.90
N ASN A 54 -12.80 -10.14 -14.18
CA ASN A 54 -13.64 -9.26 -15.00
C ASN A 54 -12.92 -8.73 -16.25
N LEU A 55 -11.87 -9.41 -16.72
CA LEU A 55 -11.05 -8.96 -17.86
C LEU A 55 -11.83 -8.75 -19.16
N GLU A 56 -12.95 -9.45 -19.35
CA GLU A 56 -13.83 -9.27 -20.51
C GLU A 56 -14.61 -7.93 -20.48
N ASN A 57 -14.62 -7.23 -19.35
CA ASN A 57 -15.31 -5.96 -19.16
C ASN A 57 -14.31 -4.83 -18.82
N SER A 58 -13.72 -4.24 -19.85
CA SER A 58 -12.72 -3.16 -19.73
C SER A 58 -13.18 -2.02 -18.83
N LYS A 59 -14.45 -1.59 -18.93
CA LYS A 59 -15.00 -0.51 -18.09
C LYS A 59 -15.02 -0.86 -16.60
N GLU A 60 -15.18 -2.13 -16.24
CA GLU A 60 -15.13 -2.56 -14.84
C GLU A 60 -13.69 -2.68 -14.36
N VAL A 61 -12.78 -3.16 -15.22
CA VAL A 61 -11.33 -3.18 -14.95
C VAL A 61 -10.82 -1.78 -14.66
N ASP A 62 -11.08 -0.81 -15.55
CA ASP A 62 -10.65 0.60 -15.41
C ASP A 62 -11.14 1.20 -14.08
N LYS A 63 -12.39 0.91 -13.69
CA LYS A 63 -12.95 1.38 -12.41
C LYS A 63 -12.23 0.78 -11.21
N ILE A 64 -11.89 -0.50 -11.26
CA ILE A 64 -11.19 -1.17 -10.16
C ILE A 64 -9.76 -0.63 -10.06
N ILE A 65 -9.06 -0.43 -11.18
CA ILE A 65 -7.71 0.16 -11.21
C ILE A 65 -7.75 1.58 -10.65
N ALA A 66 -8.68 2.43 -11.09
CA ALA A 66 -8.84 3.77 -10.53
C ALA A 66 -9.13 3.77 -9.01
N PHE A 67 -9.86 2.77 -8.52
CA PHE A 67 -10.09 2.62 -7.08
C PHE A 67 -8.82 2.18 -6.32
N ILE A 68 -8.02 1.28 -6.91
CA ILE A 68 -6.71 0.88 -6.37
C ILE A 68 -5.79 2.10 -6.32
N GLU A 69 -5.66 2.87 -7.40
CA GLU A 69 -4.88 4.11 -7.45
C GLU A 69 -5.28 5.07 -6.35
N LYS A 70 -6.57 5.47 -6.34
CA LYS A 70 -7.11 6.40 -5.34
C LYS A 70 -6.79 5.94 -3.92
N ARG A 71 -6.95 4.66 -3.63
CA ARG A 71 -6.68 4.10 -2.30
C ARG A 71 -5.23 4.27 -1.84
N HIS A 72 -4.28 4.19 -2.77
CA HIS A 72 -2.86 4.38 -2.49
C HIS A 72 -2.53 5.88 -2.38
N ILE A 73 -3.04 6.72 -3.28
CA ILE A 73 -2.84 8.19 -3.24
C ILE A 73 -3.39 8.78 -1.94
N ASP A 74 -4.62 8.42 -1.56
CA ASP A 74 -5.25 8.86 -0.31
C ASP A 74 -4.38 8.54 0.92
N ILE A 75 -3.64 7.41 0.90
CA ILE A 75 -2.76 7.00 2.00
C ILE A 75 -1.45 7.78 1.99
N ILE A 76 -0.88 8.01 0.81
CA ILE A 76 0.34 8.81 0.64
C ILE A 76 0.11 10.22 1.17
N GLU A 77 -0.99 10.86 0.76
CA GLU A 77 -1.39 12.22 1.18
C GLU A 77 -1.67 12.32 2.69
N GLN A 78 -2.18 11.24 3.29
CA GLN A 78 -2.42 11.19 4.73
C GLN A 78 -1.12 11.11 5.56
N ILE A 79 -0.11 10.40 5.05
CA ILE A 79 1.09 10.02 5.81
C ILE A 79 2.24 10.99 5.58
N PHE A 80 2.46 11.39 4.34
CA PHE A 80 3.58 12.25 3.97
C PHE A 80 3.15 13.71 3.86
N GLU A 81 4.10 14.61 4.13
CA GLU A 81 3.94 16.01 3.80
C GLU A 81 3.93 16.16 2.26
N GLU A 82 3.02 17.00 1.76
CA GLU A 82 2.89 17.29 0.33
C GLU A 82 4.23 17.77 -0.24
N ASP A 83 4.55 17.33 -1.46
CA ASP A 83 5.81 17.60 -2.18
C ASP A 83 7.11 17.16 -1.47
N SER A 84 7.02 16.50 -0.32
CA SER A 84 8.20 15.93 0.32
C SER A 84 8.84 14.86 -0.57
N LYS A 85 10.14 14.64 -0.39
CA LYS A 85 10.89 13.60 -1.13
C LYS A 85 10.20 12.22 -1.08
N TYR A 86 9.61 11.86 0.06
CA TYR A 86 8.95 10.56 0.22
C TYR A 86 7.55 10.53 -0.40
N TYR A 87 6.84 11.67 -0.39
CA TYR A 87 5.58 11.84 -1.09
C TYR A 87 5.76 11.61 -2.59
N LEU A 88 6.67 12.37 -3.22
CA LEU A 88 6.94 12.26 -4.66
C LEU A 88 7.39 10.85 -5.04
N LYS A 89 8.37 10.30 -4.32
CA LYS A 89 8.87 8.95 -4.58
C LYS A 89 7.77 7.87 -4.44
N ALA A 90 6.85 8.03 -3.50
CA ALA A 90 5.76 7.07 -3.33
C ALA A 90 4.75 7.16 -4.47
N LYS A 91 4.42 8.37 -4.95
CA LYS A 91 3.53 8.54 -6.12
C LYS A 91 4.17 8.00 -7.38
N ASP A 92 5.42 8.37 -7.67
CA ASP A 92 6.17 7.85 -8.83
C ASP A 92 6.18 6.31 -8.85
N TRP A 93 6.39 5.68 -7.69
CA TRP A 93 6.39 4.22 -7.58
C TRP A 93 5.00 3.62 -7.80
N ILE A 94 3.94 4.26 -7.31
CA ILE A 94 2.56 3.79 -7.55
C ILE A 94 2.20 3.93 -9.02
N ASP A 95 2.55 5.04 -9.66
CA ASP A 95 2.29 5.28 -11.08
C ASP A 95 2.99 4.23 -11.96
N GLU A 96 4.26 3.91 -11.65
CA GLU A 96 5.01 2.83 -12.31
C GLU A 96 4.30 1.48 -12.16
N LYS A 97 3.85 1.14 -10.95
CA LYS A 97 3.21 -0.15 -10.67
C LYS A 97 1.79 -0.27 -11.23
N LEU A 98 1.06 0.84 -11.35
CA LEU A 98 -0.22 0.86 -12.03
C LEU A 98 -0.04 0.69 -13.53
N SER A 99 0.97 1.33 -14.12
CA SER A 99 1.32 1.13 -15.54
C SER A 99 1.66 -0.34 -15.81
N GLU A 100 2.51 -0.96 -14.98
CA GLU A 100 2.81 -2.39 -15.08
C GLU A 100 1.57 -3.28 -14.92
N LEU A 101 0.62 -2.87 -14.07
CA LEU A 101 -0.59 -3.62 -13.83
C LEU A 101 -1.56 -3.51 -15.02
N GLU A 102 -1.67 -2.34 -15.63
CA GLU A 102 -2.46 -2.10 -16.84
C GLU A 102 -1.90 -2.88 -18.04
N ASP A 103 -0.59 -2.98 -18.19
CA ASP A 103 0.07 -3.73 -19.28
C ASP A 103 -0.20 -5.25 -19.24
N VAL A 104 -0.66 -5.78 -18.10
CA VAL A 104 -0.93 -7.22 -17.91
C VAL A 104 -2.38 -7.59 -18.31
N PHE A 105 -3.26 -6.60 -18.50
CA PHE A 105 -4.68 -6.81 -18.82
C PHE A 105 -5.01 -6.41 -20.27
#